data_AF-A0A0D2ZYE6-F1
#
_entry.id   AF-A0A0D2ZYE6-F1
#
_cell.length_a   1.000
_cell.length_b   1.000
_cell.length_c   1.000
_cell.angle_alpha   90.00
_cell.angle_beta   90.00
_cell.angle_gamma   90.00
#
_symmetry.space_group_name_H-M   'P 1'
#
loop_
_entity.id
_entity.type
_entity.pdbx_description
1 polymer ?
#
loop_
_entity_poly.entity_id
_entity_poly.type
_entity_poly.pdbx_seq_one_letter_code
_entity_poly.pdbx_strand_id
1 'polypeptide(L)'
;MSLVTKEDDSIEIREVWNENLEHEMSLISQAINHFPYVAMDTEFPGVVCKTVTTNANSYQSLRTNVNLLTMIQLGLTLSDSQ
;
A
#
# COMPACT_ATOMS: atom_id res chain seq x y z
N MET A 1 -29.22 18.56 -26.62
CA MET A 1 -28.91 17.89 -25.35
C MET A 1 -27.87 16.83 -25.65
N SER A 2 -26.61 17.09 -25.34
CA SER A 2 -25.56 16.09 -25.46
C SER A 2 -25.70 15.13 -24.29
N LEU A 3 -25.97 13.87 -24.57
CA LEU A 3 -25.89 12.80 -23.59
C LEU A 3 -24.41 12.57 -23.33
N VAL A 4 -23.87 13.24 -22.32
CA VAL A 4 -22.61 12.81 -21.72
C VAL A 4 -22.91 11.49 -21.03
N THR A 5 -22.55 10.40 -21.70
CA THR A 5 -22.51 9.08 -21.10
C THR A 5 -21.49 9.16 -19.96
N LYS A 6 -21.98 9.10 -18.73
CA LYS A 6 -21.17 8.93 -17.53
C LYS A 6 -20.34 7.67 -17.77
N GLU A 7 -19.04 7.84 -18.03
CA GLU A 7 -18.13 6.71 -18.11
C GLU A 7 -18.25 5.92 -16.80
N ASP A 8 -18.32 4.62 -16.95
CA ASP A 8 -18.30 3.66 -15.86
C ASP A 8 -17.13 4.03 -14.94
N ASP A 9 -17.39 4.39 -13.67
CA ASP A 9 -16.38 4.68 -12.65
C ASP A 9 -15.66 3.35 -12.33
N SER A 10 -14.93 2.80 -13.28
CA SER A 10 -14.19 1.58 -13.10
C SER A 10 -13.06 1.87 -12.13
N ILE A 11 -13.05 1.20 -10.98
CA ILE A 11 -11.96 1.27 -10.03
C ILE A 11 -10.68 0.83 -10.76
N GLU A 12 -9.77 1.79 -10.99
CA GLU A 12 -8.48 1.53 -11.63
C GLU A 12 -7.44 1.20 -10.56
N ILE A 13 -6.87 -0.01 -10.63
CA ILE A 13 -5.70 -0.39 -9.82
C ILE A 13 -4.48 -0.35 -10.75
N ARG A 14 -3.50 0.48 -10.39
CA ARG A 14 -2.26 0.67 -11.15
C ARG A 14 -1.17 -0.25 -10.61
N GLU A 15 -0.74 -1.21 -11.44
CA GLU A 15 0.37 -2.08 -11.07
C GLU A 15 1.71 -1.35 -11.26
N VAL A 16 2.54 -1.39 -10.21
CA VAL A 16 3.86 -0.73 -10.19
C VAL A 16 4.96 -1.78 -10.12
N TRP A 17 5.81 -1.77 -11.13
CA TRP A 17 6.97 -2.64 -11.33
C TRP A 17 8.23 -1.78 -11.52
N ASN A 18 9.39 -2.41 -11.67
CA ASN A 18 10.68 -1.70 -11.72
C ASN A 18 10.77 -0.69 -12.88
N GLU A 19 10.12 -0.99 -14.00
CA GLU A 19 10.13 -0.20 -15.22
C GLU A 19 9.26 1.07 -15.16
N ASN A 20 8.22 1.12 -14.31
CA ASN A 20 7.32 2.26 -14.19
C ASN A 20 7.32 2.92 -12.79
N LEU A 21 8.12 2.41 -11.85
CA LEU A 21 8.20 2.92 -10.47
C LEU A 21 8.38 4.44 -10.42
N GLU A 22 9.36 4.98 -11.14
CA GLU A 22 9.64 6.43 -11.15
C GLU A 22 8.48 7.26 -11.72
N HIS A 23 7.78 6.72 -12.72
CA HIS A 23 6.63 7.38 -13.33
C HIS A 23 5.47 7.48 -12.34
N GLU A 24 5.09 6.36 -11.72
CA GLU A 24 3.99 6.30 -10.77
C GLU A 24 4.30 7.11 -9.49
N MET A 25 5.55 7.08 -9.01
CA MET A 25 5.99 7.92 -7.88
C MET A 25 5.93 9.41 -8.19
N SER A 26 6.19 9.81 -9.44
CA SER A 26 5.98 11.20 -9.89
C SER A 26 4.50 11.60 -9.88
N LEU A 27 3.60 10.70 -10.28
CA LEU A 27 2.15 10.92 -10.20
C LEU A 27 1.69 11.06 -8.76
N ILE A 28 2.13 10.17 -7.86
CA ILE A 28 1.86 10.27 -6.42
C ILE A 28 2.35 11.62 -5.86
N SER A 29 3.55 12.04 -6.23
CA SER A 29 4.13 13.32 -5.77
C SER A 29 3.33 14.54 -6.23
N GLN A 30 2.71 14.48 -7.41
CA GLN A 30 1.82 15.54 -7.90
C GLN A 30 0.43 15.49 -7.23
N ALA A 31 -0.06 14.28 -6.93
CA ALA A 31 -1.38 14.05 -6.34
C ALA A 31 -1.44 14.37 -4.83
N ILE A 32 -0.36 14.13 -4.08
CA ILE A 32 -0.36 14.19 -2.60
C ILE A 32 -0.79 15.56 -2.03
N ASN A 33 -0.57 16.65 -2.76
CA ASN A 33 -1.01 18.00 -2.35
C ASN A 33 -2.54 18.17 -2.40
N HIS A 34 -3.21 17.43 -3.30
CA HIS A 34 -4.67 17.48 -3.48
C HIS A 34 -5.37 16.36 -2.69
N PHE A 35 -4.72 15.19 -2.59
CA PHE A 35 -5.23 13.99 -1.93
C PHE A 35 -4.28 13.55 -0.80
N PRO A 36 -4.28 14.25 0.36
CA PRO A 36 -3.25 14.07 1.40
C PRO A 36 -3.48 12.88 2.33
N TYR A 37 -4.61 12.18 2.24
CA TYR A 37 -4.88 11.00 3.07
C TYR A 37 -4.40 9.76 2.34
N VAL A 38 -3.52 8.98 2.98
CA VAL A 38 -2.94 7.78 2.39
C VAL A 38 -3.40 6.54 3.16
N ALA A 39 -4.19 5.69 2.52
CA ALA A 39 -4.41 4.33 2.96
C ALA A 39 -3.26 3.45 2.47
N MET A 40 -2.79 2.55 3.33
CA MET A 40 -1.65 1.67 3.06
C MET A 40 -1.99 0.24 3.49
N ASP A 41 -1.59 -0.73 2.67
CA ASP A 41 -1.58 -2.14 3.05
C ASP A 41 -0.32 -2.83 2.51
N THR A 42 0.10 -3.93 3.15
CA THR A 42 1.32 -4.66 2.77
C THR A 42 1.10 -6.16 2.80
N GLU A 43 1.64 -6.85 1.80
CA GLU A 43 1.67 -8.30 1.75
C GLU A 43 3.08 -8.81 1.99
N PHE A 44 3.24 -9.76 2.91
CA PHE A 44 4.53 -10.36 3.25
C PHE A 44 4.37 -11.87 3.54
N PRO A 45 5.45 -12.65 3.62
CA PRO A 45 5.42 -14.10 3.80
C PRO A 45 4.92 -14.61 5.18
N GLY A 46 4.03 -13.87 5.84
CA GLY A 46 3.42 -14.24 7.12
C GLY A 46 4.38 -14.19 8.31
N VAL A 47 4.13 -15.05 9.30
CA VAL A 47 4.91 -15.12 10.55
C VAL A 47 5.65 -16.45 10.59
N VAL A 48 6.99 -16.38 10.53
CA VAL A 48 7.86 -17.56 10.52
C VAL A 48 8.47 -17.81 11.90
N CYS A 49 8.83 -16.74 12.63
CA CYS A 49 9.35 -16.83 13.97
C CYS A 49 8.23 -16.67 15.01
N LYS A 50 7.95 -17.74 15.75
CA LYS A 50 7.09 -17.71 16.94
C LYS A 50 7.95 -17.63 18.18
N THR A 51 7.66 -16.66 19.04
CA THR A 51 8.27 -16.53 20.36
C THR A 51 7.93 -17.73 21.24
N VAL A 52 8.95 -18.32 21.84
CA VAL A 52 8.85 -19.53 22.68
C VAL A 52 8.43 -19.21 24.12
N THR A 53 8.46 -17.94 24.52
CA THR A 53 8.17 -17.51 25.90
C THR A 53 6.71 -17.04 26.05
N THR A 54 6.12 -17.30 27.22
CA THR A 54 4.71 -16.95 27.53
C THR A 54 4.46 -15.44 27.70
N ASN A 55 5.53 -14.65 27.88
CA ASN A 55 5.48 -13.19 28.00
C ASN A 55 5.93 -12.48 26.72
N ALA A 56 5.77 -13.13 25.57
CA ALA A 56 6.18 -12.59 24.30
C ALA A 56 5.47 -11.26 24.01
N ASN A 57 6.25 -10.18 23.98
CA ASN A 57 5.77 -8.89 23.54
C ASN A 57 5.44 -8.97 22.04
N SER A 58 4.20 -8.66 21.66
CA SER A 58 3.74 -8.62 20.26
C SER A 58 4.64 -7.78 19.37
N TYR A 59 5.20 -6.69 19.89
CA TYR A 59 6.18 -5.86 19.18
C TYR A 59 7.47 -6.62 18.88
N GLN A 60 7.99 -7.40 19.83
CA GLN A 60 9.22 -8.15 19.63
C GLN A 60 9.04 -9.24 18.55
N SER A 61 7.90 -9.93 18.58
CA SER A 61 7.54 -10.91 17.54
C SER A 61 7.40 -10.24 16.17
N LEU A 62 6.71 -9.09 16.09
CA LEU A 62 6.58 -8.33 14.85
C LEU A 62 7.96 -7.89 14.33
N ARG A 63 8.77 -7.25 15.18
CA ARG A 63 10.12 -6.78 14.85
C ARG A 63 11.00 -7.90 14.30
N THR A 64 10.99 -9.07 14.96
CA THR A 64 11.79 -10.21 14.50
C THR A 64 11.34 -10.66 13.10
N ASN A 65 10.03 -10.79 12.85
CA ASN A 65 9.55 -11.24 11.54
C ASN A 65 9.77 -10.18 10.46
N VAL A 66 9.51 -8.91 10.73
CA VAL A 66 9.74 -7.79 9.79
C VAL A 66 11.21 -7.67 9.41
N ASN A 67 12.13 -7.85 10.35
CA ASN A 67 13.57 -7.80 10.06
C ASN A 67 14.07 -8.99 9.25
N LEU A 68 13.39 -10.14 9.32
CA LEU A 68 13.80 -11.38 8.66
C LEU A 68 13.18 -11.57 7.28
N LEU A 69 11.99 -11.02 7.06
CA LEU A 69 11.19 -11.28 5.87
C LEU A 69 11.24 -10.09 4.92
N THR A 70 11.24 -10.38 3.63
CA THR A 70 11.11 -9.38 2.57
C THR A 70 9.63 -9.15 2.26
N MET A 71 9.23 -7.90 2.09
CA MET A 71 7.90 -7.52 1.62
C MET A 71 7.67 -8.01 0.19
N ILE A 72 6.43 -8.41 -0.13
CA ILE A 72 6.02 -8.87 -1.46
C ILE A 72 5.34 -7.73 -2.22
N GLN A 73 4.37 -7.05 -1.59
CA GLN A 73 3.63 -5.94 -2.19
C GLN A 73 3.35 -4.82 -1.18
N LEU A 74 3.22 -3.61 -1.71
CA LEU A 74 2.76 -2.40 -1.02
C LEU A 74 1.60 -1.81 -1.81
N GLY A 75 0.43 -1.72 -1.18
CA GLY A 75 -0.73 -1.03 -1.72
C GLY A 75 -0.83 0.38 -1.16
N LEU A 76 -1.06 1.36 -2.03
CA LEU A 76 -1.29 2.76 -1.66
C LEU A 76 -2.58 3.26 -2.30
N THR A 77 -3.37 4.02 -1.55
CA THR A 77 -4.51 4.78 -2.08
C THR A 77 -4.50 6.17 -1.49
N LEU A 78 -4.55 7.18 -2.36
CA LEU A 78 -4.62 8.58 -1.97
C LEU A 78 -6.07 9.05 -2.05
N SER A 79 -6.54 9.76 -1.03
CA SER A 79 -7.86 10.40 -1.00
C SER A 79 -7.79 11.83 -0.46
N ASP A 80 -8.83 12.62 -0.72
CA ASP A 80 -9.06 13.86 -0.01
C ASP A 80 -9.84 13.55 1.29
N SER A 81 -10.36 14.59 1.94
CA SER A 81 -11.13 14.46 3.18
C SER A 81 -12.61 14.11 2.97
N GLN A 82 -13.10 14.04 1.73
CA GLN A 82 -14.53 13.90 1.43
C GLN A 82 -15.00 12.45 1.33
#